data_AF-A0A516GTV9-F1
#
_entry.id   AF-A0A516GTV9-F1
#
_cell.length_a   1.000
_cell.length_b   1.000
_cell.length_c   1.000
_cell.angle_alpha   90.00
_cell.angle_beta   90.00
_cell.angle_gamma   90.00
#
_symmetry.space_group_name_H-M   'P 1'
#
loop_
_entity.id
_entity.type
_entity.pdbx_description
1 polymer ?
#
loop_
_entity_poly.entity_id
_entity_poly.type
_entity_poly.pdbx_seq_one_letter_code
_entity_poly.pdbx_strand_id
1 'polypeptide(L)'
;MNPTEYALQERIQELTCLYEVSSIIVNANYEQIEDIFYAISLSLKKSFQYPKYTEISITYTTTYVETGKTNADLPSITVPIKLFNVTIIPLISNIKNTKTTN
;
A
#
# COMPACT_ATOMS: atom_id res chain seq x y z
N MET A 1 23.43 10.77 4.14
CA MET A 1 23.03 10.22 2.82
C MET A 1 22.96 11.38 1.86
N ASN A 2 23.61 11.30 0.70
CA ASN A 2 23.53 12.39 -0.27
C ASN A 2 22.15 12.35 -0.99
N PRO A 3 21.68 13.47 -1.57
CA PRO A 3 20.36 13.52 -2.23
C PRO A 3 20.21 12.55 -3.40
N THR A 4 21.28 12.29 -4.15
CA THR A 4 21.29 11.36 -5.29
C THR A 4 21.16 9.91 -4.85
N GLU A 5 21.90 9.50 -3.81
CA GLU A 5 21.80 8.18 -3.19
C GLU A 5 20.40 7.96 -2.64
N TYR A 6 19.82 9.00 -2.01
CA TYR A 6 18.47 8.94 -1.48
C TYR A 6 17.45 8.71 -2.60
N ALA A 7 17.50 9.50 -3.67
CA ALA A 7 16.61 9.36 -4.81
C ALA A 7 16.75 7.97 -5.50
N LEU A 8 17.98 7.46 -5.59
CA LEU A 8 18.23 6.12 -6.14
C LEU A 8 17.64 5.03 -5.25
N GLN A 9 17.76 5.14 -3.93
CA GLN A 9 17.17 4.19 -3.00
C GLN A 9 15.65 4.14 -3.12
N GLU A 10 14.98 5.29 -3.18
CA GLU A 10 13.51 5.35 -3.34
C GLU A 10 13.08 4.70 -4.67
N ARG A 11 13.81 4.92 -5.77
CA ARG A 11 13.52 4.25 -7.05
C ARG A 11 13.69 2.75 -7.00
N ILE A 12 14.70 2.25 -6.26
CA ILE A 12 14.89 0.81 -6.06
C ILE A 12 13.72 0.24 -5.24
N GLN A 13 13.24 0.95 -4.22
CA GLN A 13 12.08 0.54 -3.43
C GLN A 13 10.81 0.46 -4.29
N GLU A 14 10.53 1.48 -5.11
CA GLU A 14 9.39 1.51 -6.04
C GLU A 14 9.45 0.34 -7.03
N LEU A 15 10.60 0.11 -7.66
CA LEU A 15 10.79 -0.98 -8.61
C LEU A 15 10.64 -2.35 -7.94
N THR A 16 11.21 -2.51 -6.74
CA THR A 16 11.08 -3.76 -5.96
C THR A 16 9.62 -4.04 -5.64
N CYS A 17 8.87 -3.03 -5.19
CA CYS A 17 7.43 -3.16 -4.94
C CYS A 17 6.67 -3.57 -6.20
N LEU A 18 6.99 -2.96 -7.35
CA LEU A 18 6.36 -3.29 -8.62
C LEU A 18 6.59 -4.77 -9.00
N TYR A 19 7.81 -5.28 -8.82
CA TYR A 19 8.13 -6.68 -9.07
C TYR A 19 7.46 -7.63 -8.08
N GLU A 20 7.45 -7.30 -6.78
CA GLU A 20 6.76 -8.09 -5.75
C GLU A 20 5.26 -8.22 -6.07
N VAL A 21 4.59 -7.08 -6.32
CA VAL A 21 3.16 -7.06 -6.66
C VAL A 21 2.89 -7.85 -7.94
N SER A 22 3.71 -7.69 -8.97
CA SER A 22 3.59 -8.48 -10.21
C SER A 22 3.73 -9.97 -9.95
N SER A 23 4.70 -10.38 -9.12
CA SER A 23 4.90 -11.78 -8.74
C SER A 23 3.72 -12.35 -7.94
N ILE A 24 3.14 -11.55 -7.03
CA ILE A 24 1.95 -11.94 -6.28
C ILE A 24 0.78 -12.19 -7.23
N ILE A 25 0.54 -11.27 -8.18
CA ILE A 25 -0.56 -11.37 -9.15
C ILE A 25 -0.39 -12.56 -10.09
N VAL A 26 0.84 -12.83 -10.57
CA VAL A 26 1.10 -13.97 -11.47
C VAL A 26 0.80 -15.32 -10.81
N ASN A 27 0.95 -15.42 -9.49
CA ASN A 27 0.69 -16.65 -8.72
C ASN A 27 -0.65 -16.61 -7.97
N ALA A 28 -1.51 -15.63 -8.27
CA ALA A 28 -2.75 -15.42 -7.55
C ALA A 28 -3.78 -16.53 -7.85
N ASN A 29 -4.31 -17.14 -6.78
CA ASN A 29 -5.55 -17.91 -6.82
C ASN A 29 -6.73 -17.03 -6.40
N TYR A 30 -7.73 -16.87 -7.27
CA TYR A 30 -8.92 -16.06 -6.99
C TYR A 30 -9.68 -16.48 -5.72
N GLU A 31 -9.65 -17.76 -5.36
CA GLU A 31 -10.27 -18.26 -4.13
C GLU A 31 -9.63 -17.68 -2.85
N GLN A 32 -8.41 -17.12 -2.96
CA GLN A 32 -7.62 -16.57 -1.87
C GLN A 32 -7.39 -15.07 -2.05
N ILE A 33 -8.38 -14.35 -2.60
CA ILE A 33 -8.22 -12.92 -2.93
C ILE A 33 -7.89 -12.03 -1.73
N GLU A 34 -8.34 -12.39 -0.53
CA GLU A 34 -8.00 -11.66 0.70
C GLU A 34 -6.50 -11.81 1.02
N ASP A 35 -5.95 -13.02 0.91
CA ASP A 35 -4.53 -13.29 1.12
C ASP A 35 -3.66 -12.55 0.08
N ILE A 36 -4.13 -12.51 -1.18
CA ILE A 36 -3.49 -11.76 -2.26
C ILE A 36 -3.47 -10.27 -1.95
N PHE A 37 -4.61 -9.68 -1.60
CA PHE A 37 -4.68 -8.26 -1.27
C PHE A 37 -3.88 -7.93 -0.01
N TYR A 38 -3.87 -8.81 0.99
CA TYR A 38 -3.03 -8.64 2.16
C TYR A 38 -1.55 -8.67 1.79
N ALA A 39 -1.10 -9.62 0.97
CA ALA A 39 0.28 -9.66 0.47
C ALA A 39 0.66 -8.39 -0.31
N ILE A 40 -0.22 -7.92 -1.20
CA ILE A 40 -0.03 -6.66 -1.94
C ILE A 40 0.06 -5.47 -0.98
N SER A 41 -0.81 -5.40 0.03
CA SER A 41 -0.79 -4.32 1.02
C SER A 41 0.53 -4.27 1.80
N LEU A 42 1.14 -5.42 2.09
CA LEU A 42 2.45 -5.51 2.72
C LEU A 42 3.58 -5.02 1.81
N SER A 43 3.56 -5.39 0.52
CA SER A 43 4.53 -4.88 -0.46
C SER A 43 4.44 -3.36 -0.62
N LEU A 44 3.22 -2.82 -0.72
CA LEU A 44 2.97 -1.38 -0.76
C LEU A 44 3.50 -0.69 0.50
N LYS A 45 3.18 -1.20 1.70
CA LYS A 45 3.64 -0.61 2.96
C LYS A 45 5.16 -0.46 3.01
N LYS A 46 5.91 -1.46 2.55
CA LYS A 46 7.38 -1.45 2.52
C LYS A 46 7.97 -0.41 1.55
N SER A 47 7.23 -0.01 0.51
CA SER A 47 7.71 0.89 -0.53
C SER A 47 7.52 2.37 -0.19
N PHE A 48 6.81 2.69 0.90
CA PHE A 48 6.72 4.06 1.38
C PHE A 48 8.01 4.48 2.10
N GLN A 49 8.34 5.76 2.05
CA GLN A 49 9.47 6.36 2.76
C GLN A 49 9.48 6.02 4.27
N TYR A 50 8.30 5.87 4.89
CA TYR A 50 8.14 5.62 6.32
C TYR A 50 7.21 4.42 6.62
N PRO A 51 7.60 3.17 6.29
CA PRO A 51 6.73 1.99 6.39
C PRO A 51 6.18 1.74 7.80
N LYS A 52 6.94 2.11 8.84
CA LYS A 52 6.54 1.94 10.24
C LYS A 52 5.38 2.86 10.64
N TYR A 53 5.18 3.94 9.90
CA TYR A 53 4.18 4.97 10.18
C TYR A 53 3.08 5.01 9.12
N THR A 54 3.16 4.18 8.08
CA THR A 54 2.17 4.06 7.02
C THR A 54 1.38 2.77 7.17
N GLU A 55 0.04 2.88 7.12
CA GLU A 55 -0.84 1.72 7.03
C GLU A 55 -1.60 1.76 5.70
N ILE A 56 -1.75 0.59 5.09
CA ILE A 56 -2.42 0.40 3.81
C ILE A 56 -3.73 -0.34 4.06
N SER A 57 -4.81 0.16 3.47
CA SER A 57 -6.08 -0.53 3.41
C SER A 57 -6.54 -0.71 1.97
N ILE A 58 -7.04 -1.90 1.66
CA ILE A 58 -7.63 -2.24 0.36
C ILE A 58 -9.06 -2.70 0.60
N THR A 59 -9.99 -2.01 -0.04
CA THR A 59 -11.42 -2.33 0.00
C THR A 59 -11.87 -2.76 -1.39
N TYR A 60 -12.44 -3.96 -1.50
CA TYR A 60 -12.95 -4.50 -2.75
C TYR A 60 -14.24 -5.27 -2.52
N THR A 61 -15.37 -4.77 -3.03
CA THR A 61 -16.70 -5.37 -2.83
C THR A 61 -16.99 -5.62 -1.34
N THR A 62 -16.89 -6.86 -0.87
CA THR A 62 -17.11 -7.26 0.53
C THR A 62 -15.82 -7.53 1.30
N THR A 63 -14.67 -7.53 0.62
CA THR A 63 -13.36 -7.79 1.21
C THR A 63 -12.72 -6.50 1.68
N TYR A 64 -12.17 -6.55 2.89
CA TYR A 64 -11.40 -5.47 3.49
C TYR A 64 -10.12 -6.05 4.08
N VAL A 65 -8.98 -5.52 3.66
CA VAL A 65 -7.68 -5.88 4.26
C VAL A 65 -6.97 -4.63 4.74
N GLU A 66 -6.30 -4.75 5.89
CA GLU A 66 -5.45 -3.69 6.43
C GLU A 66 -4.15 -4.26 7.00
N THR A 67 -3.06 -3.50 6.85
CA THR A 67 -1.75 -3.88 7.42
C THR A 67 -1.62 -3.58 8.92
N GLY A 68 -2.60 -2.85 9.48
CA GLY A 68 -2.63 -2.39 10.85
C GLY A 68 -3.68 -1.29 11.01
N LYS A 69 -3.93 -0.86 12.26
CA LYS A 69 -5.01 0.09 12.57
C LYS A 69 -4.89 1.38 11.77
N THR A 70 -5.81 1.57 10.83
CA THR A 70 -6.04 2.83 10.12
C THR A 70 -6.93 3.75 10.96
N ASN A 71 -6.67 5.06 10.94
CA ASN A 71 -7.53 6.06 11.60
C ASN A 71 -7.96 7.07 10.55
N ALA A 72 -9.26 7.34 10.46
CA ALA A 72 -9.87 8.23 9.47
C ALA A 72 -9.38 9.68 9.58
N ASP A 73 -8.90 10.09 10.76
CA ASP A 73 -8.41 11.43 11.03
C ASP A 73 -6.96 11.67 10.57
N LEU A 74 -6.32 10.66 9.98
CA LEU A 74 -4.94 10.75 9.50
C LEU A 74 -4.88 11.19 8.03
N PRO A 75 -3.83 11.91 7.62
CA PRO A 75 -3.59 12.22 6.21
C PRO A 75 -3.60 10.95 5.37
N SER A 76 -4.42 10.96 4.31
CA SER A 76 -4.63 9.80 3.45
C SER A 76 -4.37 10.07 1.98
N ILE A 77 -3.75 9.09 1.29
CA ILE A 77 -3.70 9.06 -0.17
C ILE A 77 -4.65 7.97 -0.64
N THR A 78 -5.59 8.38 -1.48
CA THR A 78 -6.72 7.57 -1.89
C THR A 78 -6.75 7.36 -3.41
N VAL A 79 -6.74 6.12 -3.91
CA VAL A 79 -6.63 5.81 -5.35
C VAL A 79 -7.69 4.79 -5.80
N PRO A 80 -8.59 5.11 -6.74
CA PRO A 80 -9.57 4.16 -7.28
C PRO A 80 -8.91 2.99 -8.01
N ILE A 81 -9.28 1.76 -7.63
CA ILE A 81 -8.98 0.57 -8.44
C ILE A 81 -10.04 0.49 -9.54
N LYS A 82 -9.60 0.49 -10.80
CA LYS A 82 -10.47 0.43 -11.98
C LYS A 82 -10.38 -0.95 -12.62
N LEU A 83 -11.54 -1.54 -12.89
CA LEU A 83 -11.66 -2.79 -13.65
C LEU A 83 -12.34 -2.48 -14.98
N PHE A 84 -11.68 -2.74 -16.10
CA PHE A 84 -12.21 -2.46 -17.45
C PHE A 84 -12.78 -1.05 -17.60
N ASN A 85 -12.08 -0.05 -17.04
CA ASN A 85 -12.46 1.36 -17.05
C ASN A 85 -13.71 1.73 -16.21
N VAL A 86 -14.23 0.80 -15.42
CA VAL A 86 -15.25 1.04 -14.39
C VAL A 86 -14.55 1.24 -13.05
N THR A 87 -14.79 2.39 -12.40
CA THR A 87 -14.29 2.68 -11.05
C THR A 87 -15.03 1.81 -10.04
N ILE A 88 -14.32 0.95 -9.31
CA ILE A 88 -14.97 0.05 -8.37
C ILE A 88 -15.05 0.65 -6.96
N ILE A 89 -13.97 1.21 -6.38
CA ILE A 89 -13.88 1.91 -5.07
C ILE A 89 -12.40 2.30 -4.85
N PRO A 90 -12.04 3.24 -3.94
CA PRO A 90 -10.65 3.60 -3.76
C PRO A 90 -9.85 2.85 -2.68
N LEU A 91 -8.58 2.60 -2.98
CA LEU A 91 -7.47 2.29 -2.09
C LEU A 91 -7.25 3.48 -1.15
N ILE A 92 -7.08 3.29 0.16
CA ILE A 92 -6.80 4.38 1.12
C ILE A 92 -5.52 4.04 1.87
N SER A 93 -4.56 4.95 1.90
CA SER A 93 -3.29 4.82 2.64
C SER A 93 -3.14 5.97 3.62
N ASN A 94 -2.90 5.69 4.91
CA ASN A 94 -2.86 6.71 5.96
C ASN A 94 -1.47 6.82 6.59
N ILE A 95 -1.00 8.05 6.85
CA ILE A 95 0.28 8.33 7.54
C ILE A 95 0.01 8.74 8.99
N LYS A 96 0.54 8.02 9.98
CA LYS A 96 0.49 8.39 11.41
C LYS A 96 1.49 9.51 11.72
N ASN A 97 0.99 10.67 12.11
CA ASN A 97 1.83 11.76 12.64
C ASN A 97 2.07 11.55 14.14
N THR A 98 3.29 11.14 14.53
CA THR A 98 3.72 11.18 15.93
C THR A 98 4.47 12.48 16.21
N LYS A 99 3.72 13.54 16.51
CA LYS A 99 4.23 14.64 17.33
C LYS A 99 3.48 14.64 18.65
N THR A 100 3.99 13.86 19.60
CA THR A 100 3.70 14.04 21.01
C THR A 100 4.91 14.73 21.62
N THR A 101 4.96 16.05 21.51
CA THR A 101 5.75 16.89 22.41
C THR A 101 4.86 17.21 23.61
N ASN A 102 5.21 16.64 24.76
CA ASN A 102 4.99 17.20 26.09
C ASN A 102 6.19 16.81 26.94
#